data_AF-A0A1M7S3S2-F1
#
_entry.id   AF-A0A1M7S3S2-F1
#
_cell.length_a   1.000
_cell.length_b   1.000
_cell.length_c   1.000
_cell.angle_alpha   90.00
_cell.angle_beta   90.00
_cell.angle_gamma   90.00
#
_symmetry.space_group_name_H-M   'P 1'
#
loop_
_entity.id
_entity.type
_entity.pdbx_description
1 polymer ?
#
loop_
_entity_poly.entity_id
_entity_poly.type
_entity_poly.pdbx_seq_one_letter_code
_entity_poly.pdbx_strand_id
1 'polypeptide(L)'
;MKVQAYPFAVARNRTLDWRPLIAPAPLITAGQDFALVLETAGQHPLDLVQRTWTDSSSRPWLLAYHSVPATRALISADGTDQLTDRFGRPIFLVEGVACPQVRSLPAGGAKQLVDQVHTRAADKFREFWECEDEEAPAQATQALEAEIKDAEPALGPLWRSAASAAGIAASATLRSIVALVEARLYSSGTKVVEERTW
;
A
#
# COMPACT_ATOMS: atom_id res chain seq x y z
N MET A 1 -7.63 -7.25 14.76
CA MET A 1 -7.09 -5.93 15.18
C MET A 1 -7.98 -4.81 14.64
N LYS A 2 -8.36 -3.83 15.46
CA LYS A 2 -9.00 -2.59 14.98
C LYS A 2 -7.92 -1.62 14.51
N VAL A 3 -8.08 -1.07 13.32
CA VAL A 3 -7.11 -0.14 12.71
C VAL A 3 -7.85 1.08 12.19
N GLN A 4 -7.25 2.26 12.38
CA GLN A 4 -7.62 3.47 11.66
C GLN A 4 -6.81 3.52 10.36
N ALA A 5 -7.50 3.46 9.22
CA ALA A 5 -6.87 3.51 7.90
C ALA A 5 -7.34 4.76 7.15
N TYR A 6 -6.42 5.62 6.76
CA TYR A 6 -6.74 6.85 6.05
C TYR A 6 -6.47 6.66 4.55
N PRO A 7 -7.48 6.72 3.69
CA PRO A 7 -7.27 6.64 2.24
C PRO A 7 -6.34 7.74 1.75
N PHE A 8 -5.48 7.39 0.80
CA PHE A 8 -4.67 8.35 0.05
C PHE A 8 -4.59 7.96 -1.42
N ALA A 9 -4.38 8.94 -2.28
CA ALA A 9 -4.07 8.73 -3.69
C ALA A 9 -3.06 9.76 -4.16
N VAL A 10 -2.12 9.32 -4.99
CA VAL A 10 -1.06 10.13 -5.57
C VAL A 10 -1.03 9.84 -7.06
N ALA A 11 -0.98 10.89 -7.88
CA ALA A 11 -0.91 10.75 -9.32
C ALA A 11 -0.25 11.97 -9.96
N ARG A 12 0.04 11.85 -11.24
CA ARG A 12 0.34 12.99 -12.12
C ARG A 12 -0.77 13.11 -13.17
N ASN A 13 -0.89 14.26 -13.83
CA ASN A 13 -1.84 14.43 -14.94
C ASN A 13 -1.08 14.80 -16.23
N ARG A 14 -1.78 15.41 -17.19
CA ARG A 14 -1.20 15.80 -18.48
C ARG A 14 -0.08 16.84 -18.36
N THR A 15 -0.17 17.75 -17.38
CA THR A 15 0.66 18.96 -17.27
C THR A 15 1.44 19.02 -15.96
N LEU A 16 0.84 18.56 -14.87
CA LEU A 16 1.38 18.54 -13.51
C LEU A 16 2.11 17.23 -13.22
N ASP A 17 3.20 17.32 -12.46
CA ASP A 17 3.94 16.15 -11.96
C ASP A 17 3.17 15.48 -10.80
N TRP A 18 3.81 14.52 -10.12
CA TRP A 18 3.22 13.79 -9.00
C TRP A 18 2.73 14.70 -7.87
N ARG A 19 1.44 14.56 -7.53
CA ARG A 19 0.76 15.29 -6.47
C ARG A 19 -0.13 14.36 -5.64
N PRO A 20 -0.31 14.63 -4.34
CA PRO A 20 -1.37 14.01 -3.56
C PRO A 20 -2.73 14.54 -4.01
N LEU A 21 -3.65 13.64 -4.35
CA LEU A 21 -5.03 13.98 -4.73
C LEU A 21 -5.94 13.97 -3.51
N ILE A 22 -5.80 12.91 -2.72
CA ILE A 22 -6.43 12.77 -1.41
C ILE A 22 -5.38 12.31 -0.42
N ALA A 23 -5.44 12.85 0.81
CA ALA A 23 -4.47 12.54 1.84
C ALA A 23 -5.14 12.55 3.23
N PRO A 24 -4.55 11.86 4.23
CA PRO A 24 -5.03 11.88 5.60
C PRO A 24 -5.10 13.32 6.12
N ALA A 25 -6.24 13.71 6.72
CA ALA A 25 -6.39 15.04 7.32
C ALA A 25 -5.26 15.42 8.31
N PRO A 26 -4.74 14.49 9.15
CA PRO A 26 -3.61 14.79 10.02
C PRO A 26 -2.33 15.18 9.26
N LEU A 27 -2.07 14.58 8.10
CA LEU A 27 -0.88 14.89 7.29
C LEU A 27 -1.01 16.25 6.60
N ILE A 28 -2.18 16.56 6.05
CA ILE A 28 -2.47 17.87 5.45
C ILE A 28 -2.31 18.98 6.51
N THR A 29 -2.90 18.79 7.69
CA THR A 29 -2.82 19.76 8.79
C THR A 29 -1.36 20.01 9.23
N ALA A 30 -0.51 18.98 9.11
CA ALA A 30 0.91 19.07 9.41
C ALA A 30 1.78 19.56 8.24
N GLY A 31 1.21 19.83 7.06
CA GLY A 31 1.95 20.19 5.85
C GLY A 31 2.85 19.07 5.31
N GLN A 32 2.45 17.81 5.49
CA GLN A 32 3.25 16.60 5.17
C GLN A 32 2.55 15.65 4.19
N ASP A 33 1.47 16.05 3.57
CA ASP A 33 0.78 15.27 2.53
C ASP A 33 1.70 14.97 1.33
N PHE A 34 2.63 15.87 1.00
CA PHE A 34 3.62 15.62 -0.06
C PHE A 34 4.61 14.48 0.28
N ALA A 35 4.75 14.10 1.56
CA ALA A 35 5.54 12.92 1.93
C ALA A 35 4.99 11.64 1.28
N LEU A 36 3.69 11.56 1.02
CA LEU A 36 3.09 10.43 0.30
C LEU A 36 3.67 10.27 -1.11
N VAL A 37 3.98 11.37 -1.80
CA VAL A 37 4.64 11.33 -3.12
C VAL A 37 6.04 10.74 -2.99
N LEU A 38 6.81 11.21 -2.01
CA LEU A 38 8.18 10.75 -1.78
C LEU A 38 8.23 9.28 -1.36
N GLU A 39 7.34 8.87 -0.46
CA GLU A 39 7.30 7.52 0.11
C GLU A 39 6.71 6.48 -0.85
N THR A 40 6.03 6.91 -1.91
CA THR A 40 5.52 6.02 -2.96
C THR A 40 6.31 6.11 -4.26
N ALA A 41 7.34 6.96 -4.31
CA ALA A 41 8.21 7.10 -5.47
C ALA A 41 8.90 5.77 -5.82
N GLY A 42 9.08 5.53 -7.12
CA GLY A 42 9.76 4.35 -7.63
C GLY A 42 9.35 4.00 -9.06
N GLN A 43 9.55 2.73 -9.41
CA GLN A 43 9.05 2.16 -10.65
C GLN A 43 7.58 1.78 -10.49
N HIS A 44 6.78 2.04 -11.51
CA HIS A 44 5.35 1.70 -11.57
C HIS A 44 5.07 0.91 -12.87
N PRO A 45 4.08 0.01 -12.88
CA PRO A 45 3.13 -0.30 -11.82
C PRO A 45 3.76 -1.14 -10.69
N LEU A 46 3.02 -1.27 -9.59
CA LEU A 46 3.42 -2.02 -8.39
C LEU A 46 2.21 -2.77 -7.89
N ASP A 47 2.41 -4.04 -7.54
CA ASP A 47 1.46 -4.79 -6.72
C ASP A 47 1.37 -4.19 -5.31
N LEU A 48 0.58 -4.82 -4.43
CA LEU A 48 0.43 -4.38 -3.05
C LEU A 48 1.77 -4.38 -2.30
N VAL A 49 2.21 -3.19 -1.88
CA VAL A 49 3.42 -2.94 -1.09
C VAL A 49 3.02 -2.39 0.28
N GLN A 50 3.78 -2.77 1.31
CA GLN A 50 3.73 -2.18 2.64
C GLN A 50 5.05 -1.49 2.95
N ARG A 51 5.00 -0.21 3.33
CA ARG A 51 6.18 0.59 3.70
C ARG A 51 5.94 1.30 5.03
N THR A 52 6.93 1.30 5.91
CA THR A 52 6.88 2.11 7.13
C THR A 52 7.58 3.44 6.89
N TRP A 53 6.98 4.49 7.41
CA TRP A 53 7.47 5.86 7.35
C TRP A 53 7.27 6.50 8.72
N THR A 54 8.07 7.52 9.04
CA THR A 54 7.94 8.26 10.30
C THR A 54 7.75 9.73 9.95
N ASP A 55 6.67 10.33 10.45
CA ASP A 55 6.37 11.74 10.22
C ASP A 55 7.33 12.67 11.00
N SER A 56 7.26 13.98 10.76
CA SER A 56 8.15 14.93 11.45
C SER A 56 7.95 14.97 12.97
N SER A 57 6.83 14.43 13.48
CA SER A 57 6.52 14.33 14.91
C SER A 57 6.97 13.00 15.50
N SER A 58 7.82 12.25 14.78
CA SER A 58 8.29 10.92 15.18
C SER A 58 7.17 9.87 15.34
N ARG A 59 6.00 10.09 14.73
CA ARG A 59 4.92 9.12 14.76
C ARG A 59 5.07 8.16 13.57
N PRO A 60 5.08 6.85 13.81
CA PRO A 60 5.19 5.88 12.72
C PRO A 60 3.86 5.76 11.97
N TRP A 61 3.96 5.61 10.66
CA TRP A 61 2.90 5.34 9.72
C TRP A 61 3.25 4.09 8.92
N LEU A 62 2.28 3.20 8.74
CA LEU A 62 2.33 2.16 7.73
C LEU A 62 1.55 2.62 6.51
N LEU A 63 2.19 2.64 5.36
CA LEU A 63 1.55 2.81 4.07
C LEU A 63 1.34 1.43 3.45
N ALA A 64 0.10 1.11 3.10
CA ALA A 64 -0.24 -0.05 2.27
C ALA A 64 -0.84 0.46 0.97
N TYR A 65 -0.20 0.20 -0.16
CA TYR A 65 -0.60 0.78 -1.44
C TYR A 65 -0.21 -0.10 -2.62
N HIS A 66 -0.85 0.16 -3.75
CA HIS A 66 -0.43 -0.37 -5.05
C HIS A 66 -0.45 0.78 -6.06
N SER A 67 0.02 0.52 -7.28
CA SER A 67 -0.09 1.52 -8.35
C SER A 67 -0.54 0.88 -9.65
N VAL A 68 -1.58 1.46 -10.23
CA VAL A 68 -2.23 0.97 -11.44
C VAL A 68 -2.01 1.93 -12.60
N PRO A 69 -1.94 1.44 -13.86
CA PRO A 69 -1.97 2.32 -15.02
C PRO A 69 -3.20 3.22 -15.00
N ALA A 70 -3.01 4.54 -15.16
CA ALA A 70 -4.14 5.43 -15.33
C ALA A 70 -4.64 5.30 -16.77
N THR A 71 -5.85 4.77 -16.97
CA THR A 71 -6.43 4.53 -18.30
C THR A 71 -7.51 5.54 -18.64
N ARG A 72 -7.91 5.61 -19.92
CA ARG A 72 -9.02 6.46 -20.35
C ARG A 72 -10.32 6.19 -19.57
N ALA A 73 -10.55 4.95 -19.13
CA ALA A 73 -11.68 4.56 -18.28
C ALA A 73 -11.80 5.39 -16.98
N LEU A 74 -10.70 5.96 -16.46
CA LEU A 74 -10.76 6.82 -15.27
C LEU A 74 -11.39 8.19 -15.56
N ILE A 75 -11.18 8.72 -16.77
CA ILE A 75 -11.60 10.08 -17.16
C ILE A 75 -12.86 10.10 -18.04
N SER A 76 -13.12 9.02 -18.78
CA SER A 76 -14.26 8.86 -19.68
C SER A 76 -14.77 7.42 -19.63
N ALA A 77 -16.04 7.18 -19.99
CA ALA A 77 -16.64 5.85 -19.94
C ALA A 77 -15.99 4.83 -20.90
N ASP A 78 -15.20 5.29 -21.87
CA ASP A 78 -14.65 4.47 -22.94
C ASP A 78 -13.11 4.48 -22.96
N GLY A 79 -12.54 3.31 -23.24
CA GLY A 79 -11.12 3.13 -23.58
C GLY A 79 -10.27 2.51 -22.48
N THR A 80 -9.36 1.62 -22.89
CA THR A 80 -8.39 0.94 -22.02
C THR A 80 -6.98 1.47 -22.17
N ASP A 81 -6.77 2.42 -23.08
CA ASP A 81 -5.45 2.99 -23.34
C ASP A 81 -4.92 3.69 -22.10
N GLN A 82 -3.64 3.46 -21.79
CA GLN A 82 -2.96 4.16 -20.73
C GLN A 82 -2.77 5.64 -21.12
N LEU A 83 -3.10 6.53 -20.20
CA LEU A 83 -2.92 7.96 -20.34
C LEU A 83 -1.42 8.30 -20.31
N THR A 84 -1.04 9.29 -21.08
CA THR A 84 0.32 9.85 -21.11
C THR A 84 0.28 11.34 -20.79
N ASP A 85 1.38 11.83 -20.24
CA ASP A 85 1.54 13.28 -20.06
C ASP A 85 2.01 13.96 -21.35
N ARG A 86 2.16 15.29 -21.31
CA ARG A 86 2.65 16.09 -22.46
C ARG A 86 4.04 15.70 -22.98
N PHE A 87 4.81 14.94 -22.20
CA PHE A 87 6.14 14.45 -22.58
C PHE A 87 6.10 12.99 -23.05
N GLY A 88 4.91 12.39 -23.15
CA GLY A 88 4.72 11.00 -23.56
C GLY A 88 5.01 9.99 -22.45
N ARG A 89 5.16 10.43 -21.19
CA ARG A 89 5.44 9.52 -20.08
C ARG A 89 4.14 8.81 -19.65
N PRO A 90 4.14 7.49 -19.38
CA PRO A 90 2.93 6.72 -18.99
C PRO A 90 2.45 7.02 -17.56
N ILE A 91 1.20 7.47 -17.40
CA ILE A 91 0.66 7.93 -16.11
C ILE A 91 0.17 6.74 -15.28
N PHE A 92 0.39 6.83 -13.97
CA PHE A 92 -0.06 5.85 -12.99
C PHE A 92 -0.83 6.55 -11.87
N LEU A 93 -1.77 5.82 -11.30
CA LEU A 93 -2.49 6.18 -10.09
C LEU A 93 -1.97 5.29 -8.95
N VAL A 94 -1.33 5.90 -7.97
CA VAL A 94 -0.98 5.24 -6.71
C VAL A 94 -2.15 5.43 -5.77
N GLU A 95 -2.68 4.34 -5.23
CA GLU A 95 -3.80 4.36 -4.30
C GLU A 95 -3.54 3.42 -3.13
N GLY A 96 -3.94 3.84 -1.94
CA GLY A 96 -3.64 3.09 -0.74
C GLY A 96 -4.21 3.68 0.53
N VAL A 97 -3.77 3.13 1.66
CA VAL A 97 -4.12 3.58 3.00
C VAL A 97 -2.88 3.87 3.84
N ALA A 98 -2.98 4.92 4.64
CA ALA A 98 -2.00 5.28 5.66
C ALA A 98 -2.56 4.95 7.04
N CYS A 99 -1.85 4.13 7.80
CA CYS A 99 -2.28 3.61 9.10
C CYS A 99 -1.31 4.10 10.19
N PRO A 100 -1.69 5.09 11.02
CA PRO A 100 -0.82 5.57 12.09
C PRO A 100 -0.64 4.49 13.16
N GLN A 101 0.55 4.42 13.73
CA GLN A 101 0.90 3.51 14.84
C GLN A 101 0.77 2.00 14.52
N VAL A 102 0.63 1.64 13.25
CA VAL A 102 0.66 0.25 12.78
C VAL A 102 2.03 -0.03 12.17
N ARG A 103 2.59 -1.21 12.43
CA ARG A 103 3.89 -1.63 11.86
C ARG A 103 3.76 -2.55 10.66
N SER A 104 2.72 -3.38 10.64
CA SER A 104 2.41 -4.29 9.54
C SER A 104 0.93 -4.65 9.56
N LEU A 105 0.42 -5.04 8.40
CA LEU A 105 -0.91 -5.59 8.21
C LEU A 105 -0.81 -6.98 7.57
N PRO A 106 -1.70 -7.93 7.92
CA PRO A 106 -1.87 -9.15 7.13
C PRO A 106 -2.16 -8.81 5.66
N ALA A 107 -1.56 -9.52 4.72
CA ALA A 107 -1.68 -9.22 3.29
C ALA A 107 -3.14 -9.12 2.81
N GLY A 108 -4.00 -10.04 3.26
CA GLY A 108 -5.43 -9.99 2.95
C GLY A 108 -6.15 -8.76 3.53
N GLY A 109 -5.78 -8.34 4.73
CA GLY A 109 -6.33 -7.12 5.36
C GLY A 109 -5.85 -5.85 4.67
N ALA A 110 -4.56 -5.77 4.32
CA ALA A 110 -4.01 -4.68 3.55
C ALA A 110 -4.71 -4.56 2.18
N LYS A 111 -4.87 -5.68 1.46
CA LYS A 111 -5.58 -5.70 0.17
C LYS A 111 -7.02 -5.21 0.32
N GLN A 112 -7.76 -5.74 1.30
CA GLN A 112 -9.15 -5.34 1.55
C GLN A 112 -9.28 -3.84 1.82
N LEU A 113 -8.33 -3.24 2.54
CA LEU A 113 -8.32 -1.80 2.80
C LEU A 113 -8.03 -1.00 1.52
N VAL A 114 -7.03 -1.40 0.74
CA VAL A 114 -6.66 -0.71 -0.51
C VAL A 114 -7.78 -0.80 -1.55
N ASP A 115 -8.43 -1.95 -1.69
CA ASP A 115 -9.54 -2.15 -2.64
C ASP A 115 -10.70 -1.17 -2.38
N GLN A 116 -10.92 -0.74 -1.13
CA GLN A 116 -11.97 0.24 -0.77
C GLN A 116 -11.65 1.68 -1.21
N VAL A 117 -10.39 1.97 -1.54
CA VAL A 117 -9.94 3.32 -1.91
C VAL A 117 -10.21 3.62 -3.38
N HIS A 118 -10.27 2.59 -4.22
CA HIS A 118 -10.24 2.72 -5.67
C HIS A 118 -11.28 3.69 -6.23
N THR A 119 -12.56 3.54 -5.87
CA THR A 119 -13.63 4.42 -6.35
C THR A 119 -13.35 5.89 -6.02
N ARG A 120 -12.91 6.17 -4.78
CA ARG A 120 -12.62 7.53 -4.33
C ARG A 120 -11.39 8.11 -5.04
N ALA A 121 -10.35 7.30 -5.23
CA ALA A 121 -9.14 7.70 -5.95
C ALA A 121 -9.45 7.98 -7.43
N ALA A 122 -10.25 7.14 -8.08
CA ALA A 122 -10.66 7.31 -9.47
C ALA A 122 -11.48 8.59 -9.68
N ASP A 123 -12.44 8.88 -8.81
CA ASP A 123 -13.23 10.11 -8.89
C ASP A 123 -12.36 11.36 -8.74
N LYS A 124 -11.40 11.33 -7.81
CA LYS A 124 -10.48 12.45 -7.57
C LYS A 124 -9.46 12.59 -8.69
N PHE A 125 -9.02 11.49 -9.28
CA PHE A 125 -8.18 11.52 -10.47
C PHE A 125 -8.90 12.17 -11.65
N ARG A 126 -10.20 11.90 -11.85
CA ARG A 126 -11.00 12.54 -12.90
C ARG A 126 -11.05 14.06 -12.75
N GLU A 127 -11.28 14.55 -11.54
CA GLU A 127 -11.24 15.99 -11.25
C GLU A 127 -9.83 16.58 -11.48
N PHE A 128 -8.79 15.85 -11.04
CA PHE A 128 -7.40 16.26 -11.18
C PHE A 128 -6.92 16.27 -12.64
N TRP A 129 -7.52 15.46 -13.52
CA TRP A 129 -7.09 15.34 -14.92
C TRP A 129 -7.10 16.68 -15.68
N GLU A 130 -8.09 17.52 -15.40
CA GLU A 130 -8.26 18.86 -16.02
C GLU A 130 -7.66 19.99 -15.15
N CYS A 131 -6.98 19.65 -14.05
CA CYS A 131 -6.40 20.64 -13.15
C CYS A 131 -5.03 21.14 -13.67
N GLU A 132 -4.84 22.46 -13.69
CA GLU A 132 -3.56 23.10 -14.04
C GLU A 132 -2.97 23.89 -12.85
N ASP A 133 -3.67 23.96 -11.72
CA ASP A 133 -3.21 24.67 -10.53
C ASP A 133 -2.22 23.81 -9.73
N GLU A 134 -0.96 24.25 -9.70
CA GLU A 134 0.12 23.59 -8.96
C GLU A 134 -0.03 23.68 -7.44
N GLU A 135 -0.79 24.66 -6.95
CA GLU A 135 -1.02 24.92 -5.53
C GLU A 135 -2.32 24.29 -5.02
N ALA A 136 -3.08 23.62 -5.88
CA ALA A 136 -4.31 22.93 -5.51
C ALA A 136 -4.04 21.93 -4.36
N PRO A 137 -4.66 22.13 -3.18
CA PRO A 137 -4.38 21.27 -2.03
C PRO A 137 -5.02 19.89 -2.20
N ALA A 138 -4.38 18.86 -1.63
CA ALA A 138 -4.98 17.54 -1.53
C ALA A 138 -6.29 17.59 -0.72
N GLN A 139 -7.29 16.80 -1.12
CA GLN A 139 -8.50 16.69 -0.33
C GLN A 139 -8.29 15.81 0.90
N ALA A 140 -8.68 16.31 2.06
CA ALA A 140 -8.62 15.57 3.31
C ALA A 140 -9.52 14.33 3.33
N THR A 141 -8.96 13.23 3.82
CA THR A 141 -9.67 11.97 4.10
C THR A 141 -9.86 11.76 5.59
N GLN A 142 -10.99 11.14 5.94
CA GLN A 142 -11.29 10.67 7.28
C GLN A 142 -10.84 9.22 7.44
N ALA A 143 -10.61 8.81 8.69
CA ALA A 143 -10.27 7.43 9.01
C ALA A 143 -11.42 6.49 8.65
N LEU A 144 -11.08 5.39 8.00
CA LEU A 144 -11.89 4.19 7.94
C LEU A 144 -11.55 3.35 9.17
N GLU A 145 -12.55 3.05 9.99
CA GLU A 145 -12.39 2.04 11.04
C GLU A 145 -12.58 0.67 10.43
N ALA A 146 -11.52 -0.15 10.46
CA ALA A 146 -11.56 -1.51 9.96
C ALA A 146 -11.19 -2.49 11.05
N GLU A 147 -11.98 -3.56 11.15
CA GLU A 147 -11.61 -4.74 11.90
C GLU A 147 -10.87 -5.70 10.96
N ILE A 148 -9.54 -5.69 11.04
CA ILE A 148 -8.70 -6.61 10.30
C ILE A 148 -8.64 -7.90 11.10
N LYS A 149 -9.34 -8.93 10.60
CA LYS A 149 -9.14 -10.29 11.12
C LYS A 149 -7.76 -10.73 10.65
N ASP A 150 -6.95 -11.20 11.60
CA ASP A 150 -5.78 -11.97 11.22
C ASP A 150 -6.33 -13.13 10.40
N ALA A 151 -6.07 -13.11 9.09
CA ALA A 151 -6.29 -14.30 8.31
C ALA A 151 -5.39 -15.34 8.98
N GLU A 152 -5.98 -16.41 9.55
CA GLU A 152 -5.19 -17.60 9.83
C GLU A 152 -4.36 -17.80 8.56
N PRO A 153 -3.02 -17.91 8.67
CA PRO A 153 -2.22 -18.19 7.50
C PRO A 153 -2.93 -19.37 6.84
N ALA A 154 -3.40 -19.16 5.62
CA ALA A 154 -3.96 -20.25 4.84
C ALA A 154 -2.76 -21.15 4.62
N LEU A 155 -2.48 -22.00 5.61
CA LEU A 155 -1.64 -23.14 5.53
C LEU A 155 -2.36 -23.94 4.46
N GLY A 156 -2.02 -23.67 3.20
CA GLY A 156 -2.69 -24.22 2.04
C GLY A 156 -2.59 -25.74 2.08
N PRO A 157 -3.31 -26.48 1.23
CA PRO A 157 -3.28 -27.95 1.23
C PRO A 157 -1.86 -28.58 1.23
N LEU A 158 -0.83 -27.82 0.84
CA LEU A 158 0.58 -28.22 0.87
C LEU A 158 1.13 -28.66 2.24
N TRP A 159 0.76 -28.04 3.37
CA TRP A 159 1.23 -28.57 4.66
C TRP A 159 0.48 -29.87 5.04
N ARG A 160 -0.77 -30.04 4.60
CA ARG A 160 -1.50 -31.31 4.80
C ARG A 160 -0.83 -32.41 3.98
N SER A 161 -0.37 -32.10 2.78
CA SER A 161 0.44 -33.03 1.97
C SER A 161 1.80 -33.32 2.61
N ALA A 162 2.49 -32.32 3.17
CA ALA A 162 3.76 -32.52 3.86
C ALA A 162 3.60 -33.34 5.18
N ALA A 163 2.57 -33.06 5.97
CA ALA A 163 2.26 -33.79 7.20
C ALA A 163 1.77 -35.23 6.92
N SER A 164 0.98 -35.43 5.85
CA SER A 164 0.54 -36.75 5.39
C SER A 164 1.69 -37.57 4.81
N ALA A 165 2.60 -36.96 4.04
CA ALA A 165 3.77 -37.64 3.50
C ALA A 165 4.77 -38.03 4.60
N ALA A 166 4.82 -37.28 5.70
CA ALA A 166 5.66 -37.58 6.85
C ALA A 166 5.06 -38.60 7.84
N GLY A 167 3.82 -39.08 7.62
CA GLY A 167 3.15 -40.03 8.52
C GLY A 167 2.87 -39.47 9.93
N ILE A 168 2.94 -38.15 10.11
CA ILE A 168 2.77 -37.51 11.41
C ILE A 168 1.29 -37.25 11.62
N ALA A 169 0.64 -38.07 12.45
CA ALA A 169 -0.70 -37.77 12.94
C ALA A 169 -0.70 -36.36 13.53
N ALA A 170 -1.63 -35.51 13.06
CA ALA A 170 -1.72 -34.09 13.41
C ALA A 170 -1.96 -33.89 14.92
N SER A 171 -0.88 -33.97 15.69
CA SER A 171 -0.85 -33.78 17.14
C SER A 171 -0.40 -32.35 17.46
N ALA A 172 -0.83 -31.86 18.63
CA ALA A 172 -0.50 -30.54 19.19
C ALA A 172 1.00 -30.20 19.13
N THR A 173 1.87 -31.20 19.07
CA THR A 173 3.34 -31.08 18.93
C THR A 173 3.77 -30.34 17.65
N LEU A 174 3.07 -30.50 16.52
CA LEU A 174 3.42 -29.82 15.26
C LEU A 174 3.18 -28.31 15.32
N ARG A 175 2.15 -27.86 16.05
CA ARG A 175 1.89 -26.43 16.27
C ARG A 175 3.04 -25.80 17.07
N SER A 176 3.57 -26.51 18.08
CA SER A 176 4.71 -26.04 18.86
C SER A 176 6.01 -25.97 18.06
N ILE A 177 6.24 -26.89 17.11
CA ILE A 177 7.46 -26.89 16.27
C ILE A 177 7.41 -25.75 15.25
N VAL A 178 6.26 -25.53 14.59
CA VAL A 178 6.11 -24.42 13.63
C VAL A 178 6.26 -23.06 14.33
N ALA A 179 5.63 -22.89 15.50
CA ALA A 179 5.78 -21.67 16.31
C ALA A 179 7.25 -21.44 16.76
N LEU A 180 8.01 -22.50 17.04
CA LEU A 180 9.43 -22.40 17.42
C LEU A 180 10.34 -22.01 16.23
N VAL A 181 10.02 -22.48 15.02
CA VAL A 181 10.78 -22.15 13.81
C VAL A 181 10.51 -20.70 13.37
N GLU A 182 9.27 -20.24 13.45
CA GLU A 182 8.92 -18.84 13.14
C GLU A 182 9.54 -17.86 14.15
N ALA A 183 9.56 -18.19 15.44
CA ALA A 183 10.24 -17.40 16.45
C ALA A 183 11.76 -17.29 16.22
N ARG A 184 12.40 -18.36 15.70
CA ARG A 184 13.83 -18.35 15.35
C ARG A 184 14.12 -17.48 14.14
N LEU A 185 13.30 -17.58 13.08
CA LEU A 185 13.46 -16.79 11.86
C LEU A 185 13.27 -15.28 12.10
N TYR A 186 12.41 -14.89 13.03
CA TYR A 186 12.25 -13.49 13.44
C TYR A 186 13.41 -12.96 14.31
N SER A 187 14.18 -13.84 14.98
CA SER A 187 15.29 -13.45 15.85
C SER A 187 16.65 -13.33 15.14
N SER A 188 16.80 -13.99 13.99
CA SER A 188 18.00 -13.91 13.15
C SER A 188 17.92 -12.69 12.23
N GLY A 189 18.23 -11.52 12.79
CA GLY A 189 18.54 -10.31 12.03
C GLY A 189 19.80 -10.50 11.20
N THR A 190 19.68 -11.12 10.04
CA THR A 190 20.78 -11.29 9.09
C THR A 190 20.97 -9.98 8.34
N LYS A 191 21.93 -9.16 8.80
CA LYS A 191 22.50 -8.07 7.99
C LYS A 191 23.23 -8.70 6.80
N VAL A 192 22.69 -8.53 5.61
CA VAL A 192 23.45 -8.76 4.38
C VAL A 192 24.39 -7.57 4.21
N VAL A 193 25.68 -7.81 4.43
CA VAL A 193 26.76 -6.88 4.09
C VAL A 193 27.05 -7.07 2.61
N GLU A 194 26.75 -6.07 1.79
CA GLU A 194 27.13 -6.02 0.39
C GLU A 194 28.61 -5.60 0.30
N GLU A 195 29.48 -6.53 -0.05
CA GLU A 195 30.87 -6.22 -0.42
C GLU A 195 30.89 -5.54 -1.80
N ARG A 196 31.31 -4.27 -1.82
CA ARG A 196 31.73 -3.56 -3.04
C ARG A 196 33.17 -3.94 -3.35
N THR A 197 33.38 -4.63 -4.46
CA THR A 197 34.69 -4.71 -5.13
C THR A 197 34.83 -3.54 -6.10
N TRP A 198 36.03 -2.96 -6.09
CA TRP A 198 36.47 -1.79 -6.86
C TRP A 198 36.63 -2.08 -8.35
#